data_AF-A0A2T2Y8Y2-F1
#
_entry.id   AF-A0A2T2Y8Y2-F1
#
_cell.length_a   1.000
_cell.length_b   1.000
_cell.length_c   1.000
_cell.angle_alpha   90.00
_cell.angle_beta   90.00
_cell.angle_gamma   90.00
#
_symmetry.space_group_name_H-M   'P 1'
#
loop_
_entity.id
_entity.type
_entity.pdbx_description
1 polymer ?
#
loop_
_entity_poly.entity_id
_entity_poly.type
_entity_poly.pdbx_seq_one_letter_code
_entity_poly.pdbx_strand_id
1 'polypeptide(L)'
;MKLLKYVLLLLTILFHNGLKAQQNDLADFLTRFQVFSAAHSPQIKWSMPSVNTGSNLAPMPNAIDVRESYMIDPGTGFRFFPHQGKIYDPKTGYQMSYDPEAKYEVDLRKGKIYSSKAEIKVEKLRN
;
A
#
# COMPACT_ATOMS: atom_id res chain seq x y z
N MET A 1 -46.64 -2.20 2.00
CA MET A 1 -45.64 -2.11 3.10
C MET A 1 -44.65 -3.27 3.20
N LYS A 2 -44.91 -4.47 2.62
CA LYS A 2 -43.97 -5.60 2.70
C LYS A 2 -42.69 -5.38 1.86
N LEU A 3 -42.81 -4.79 0.66
CA LEU A 3 -41.70 -4.54 -0.25
C LEU A 3 -40.61 -3.63 0.36
N LEU A 4 -41.01 -2.58 1.08
CA LEU A 4 -40.09 -1.63 1.73
C LEU A 4 -39.22 -2.29 2.81
N LYS A 5 -39.77 -3.30 3.53
CA LYS A 5 -39.04 -4.05 4.55
C LYS A 5 -37.95 -4.94 3.94
N TYR A 6 -38.21 -5.55 2.78
CA TYR A 6 -37.22 -6.37 2.08
C TYR A 6 -36.08 -5.53 1.50
N VAL A 7 -36.37 -4.34 0.96
CA VAL A 7 -35.34 -3.41 0.49
C VAL A 7 -34.46 -2.94 1.65
N LEU A 8 -35.05 -2.61 2.81
CA LEU A 8 -34.29 -2.20 3.98
C LEU A 8 -33.38 -3.33 4.51
N LEU A 9 -33.87 -4.58 4.48
CA LEU A 9 -33.13 -5.76 4.94
C LEU A 9 -32.00 -6.14 3.98
N LEU A 10 -32.18 -5.96 2.67
CA LEU A 10 -31.13 -6.17 1.68
C LEU A 10 -30.02 -5.12 1.83
N LEU A 11 -30.40 -3.86 2.08
CA LEU A 11 -29.46 -2.76 2.29
C LEU A 11 -28.59 -3.00 3.52
N THR A 12 -29.17 -3.41 4.65
CA THR A 12 -28.40 -3.68 5.87
C THR A 12 -27.41 -4.83 5.70
N ILE A 13 -27.77 -5.90 4.98
CA ILE A 13 -26.84 -7.02 4.71
C ILE A 13 -25.65 -6.56 3.85
N LEU A 14 -25.87 -5.72 2.84
CA LEU A 14 -24.80 -5.18 2.00
C LEU A 14 -23.84 -4.28 2.78
N PHE A 15 -24.36 -3.41 3.66
CA PHE A 15 -23.52 -2.54 4.49
C PHE A 15 -22.67 -3.31 5.52
N HIS A 16 -23.18 -4.40 6.10
CA HIS A 16 -22.42 -5.19 7.08
C HIS A 16 -21.25 -5.96 6.45
N ASN A 17 -21.38 -6.38 5.18
CA ASN A 17 -20.32 -7.12 4.49
C ASN A 17 -19.18 -6.21 4.01
N GLY A 18 -19.49 -5.01 3.52
CA GLY A 18 -18.48 -4.05 3.06
C GLY A 18 -17.54 -3.56 4.18
N LEU A 19 -18.08 -3.33 5.38
CA LEU A 19 -17.30 -2.87 6.54
C LEU A 19 -16.31 -3.92 7.05
N LYS A 20 -16.68 -5.21 7.03
CA LYS A 20 -15.81 -6.30 7.49
C LYS A 20 -14.60 -6.51 6.57
N ALA A 21 -14.80 -6.45 5.25
CA ALA A 21 -13.71 -6.60 4.29
C ALA A 21 -12.65 -5.48 4.45
N GLN A 22 -13.11 -4.23 4.60
CA GLN A 22 -12.21 -3.08 4.75
C GLN A 22 -11.42 -3.11 6.08
N GLN A 23 -12.04 -3.57 7.18
CA GLN A 23 -11.36 -3.69 8.47
C GLN A 23 -10.28 -4.78 8.47
N ASN A 24 -10.54 -5.90 7.77
CA ASN A 24 -9.58 -6.98 7.64
C ASN A 24 -8.36 -6.57 6.81
N ASP A 25 -8.57 -5.81 5.73
CA ASP A 25 -7.48 -5.32 4.87
C ASP A 25 -6.56 -4.35 5.63
N LEU A 26 -7.12 -3.45 6.45
CA LEU A 26 -6.31 -2.51 7.25
C LEU A 26 -5.49 -3.26 8.29
N ALA A 27 -6.08 -4.24 8.98
CA ALA A 27 -5.36 -5.04 9.96
C ALA A 27 -4.20 -5.81 9.30
N ASP A 28 -4.44 -6.44 8.15
CA ASP A 28 -3.38 -7.15 7.39
C ASP A 28 -2.25 -6.21 6.95
N PHE A 29 -2.61 -5.00 6.49
CA PHE A 29 -1.62 -3.97 6.16
C PHE A 29 -0.76 -3.62 7.37
N LEU A 30 -1.37 -3.32 8.52
CA LEU A 30 -0.65 -2.91 9.73
C LEU A 30 0.26 -4.01 10.26
N THR A 31 -0.20 -5.26 10.26
CA THR A 31 0.62 -6.41 10.67
C THR A 31 1.83 -6.58 9.76
N ARG A 32 1.65 -6.49 8.44
CA ARG A 32 2.77 -6.57 7.50
C ARG A 32 3.69 -5.36 7.61
N PHE A 33 3.17 -4.16 7.85
CA PHE A 33 3.98 -2.97 8.10
C PHE A 33 4.82 -3.08 9.36
N GLN A 34 4.30 -3.71 10.42
CA GLN A 34 5.09 -3.99 11.61
C GLN A 34 6.31 -4.87 11.27
N VAL A 35 6.13 -5.92 10.47
CA VAL A 35 7.25 -6.76 9.99
C VAL A 35 8.21 -5.97 9.10
N PHE A 36 7.68 -5.19 8.16
CA PHE A 36 8.46 -4.34 7.26
C PHE A 36 9.35 -3.34 8.02
N SER A 37 8.80 -2.66 9.02
CA SER A 37 9.52 -1.69 9.84
C SER A 37 10.58 -2.31 10.75
N ALA A 38 10.42 -3.58 11.11
CA ALA A 38 11.38 -4.33 11.94
C ALA A 38 12.53 -4.93 11.11
N ALA A 39 12.26 -5.31 9.85
CA ALA A 39 13.27 -5.79 8.91
C ALA A 39 14.07 -4.59 8.36
N HIS A 40 15.36 -4.50 8.71
CA HIS A 40 16.21 -3.43 8.20
C HIS A 40 16.39 -3.57 6.68
N SER A 41 15.93 -2.54 5.96
CA SER A 41 16.18 -2.20 4.55
C SER A 41 15.43 -3.01 3.47
N PRO A 42 14.54 -2.36 2.68
CA PRO A 42 13.96 -2.98 1.48
C PRO A 42 15.06 -3.31 0.47
N GLN A 43 15.03 -4.52 -0.11
CA GLN A 43 15.98 -4.87 -1.17
C GLN A 43 15.62 -4.15 -2.47
N ILE A 44 16.64 -3.55 -3.11
CA ILE A 44 16.46 -2.81 -4.36
C ILE A 44 16.17 -3.80 -5.48
N LYS A 45 14.91 -3.89 -5.91
CA LYS A 45 14.56 -4.51 -7.19
C LYS A 45 14.24 -3.40 -8.18
N TRP A 46 15.20 -3.07 -9.04
CA TRP A 46 14.97 -2.19 -10.19
C TRP A 46 13.95 -2.85 -11.10
N SER A 47 12.71 -2.38 -11.07
CA SER A 47 11.72 -2.72 -12.09
C SER A 47 12.05 -1.92 -13.35
N MET A 48 13.05 -2.36 -14.12
CA MET A 48 13.27 -1.84 -15.47
C MET A 48 12.20 -2.42 -16.40
N PRO A 49 11.53 -1.62 -17.25
CA PRO A 49 10.83 -2.17 -18.40
C PRO A 49 11.86 -2.89 -19.27
N SER A 50 11.64 -4.18 -19.57
CA SER A 50 12.54 -4.95 -20.43
C SER A 50 12.53 -4.35 -21.84
N VAL A 51 13.58 -3.61 -22.21
CA VAL A 51 13.77 -3.15 -23.59
C VAL A 51 14.22 -4.36 -24.40
N ASN A 52 13.33 -4.90 -25.25
CA ASN A 52 13.68 -5.86 -26.28
C ASN A 52 14.70 -5.20 -27.22
N THR A 53 15.97 -5.58 -27.11
CA THR A 53 17.07 -5.08 -27.96
C THR A 53 17.09 -5.84 -29.29
N GLY A 54 16.05 -5.63 -30.08
CA GLY A 54 16.06 -5.91 -31.51
C GLY A 54 16.61 -4.69 -32.25
N SER A 55 17.91 -4.70 -32.54
CA SER A 55 18.58 -3.99 -33.65
C SER A 55 17.85 -2.79 -34.27
N ASN A 56 18.04 -1.61 -33.69
CA ASN A 56 18.30 -0.32 -34.37
C ASN A 56 18.44 0.75 -33.29
N LEU A 57 19.44 1.62 -33.41
CA LEU A 57 19.67 2.76 -32.52
C LEU A 57 18.51 3.75 -32.64
N ALA A 58 17.42 3.49 -31.92
CA ALA A 58 16.32 4.42 -31.70
C ALA A 58 16.80 5.58 -30.81
N PRO A 59 16.22 6.79 -30.94
CA PRO A 59 16.48 7.88 -30.00
C PRO A 59 16.30 7.37 -28.57
N MET A 60 17.21 7.75 -27.65
CA MET A 60 17.22 7.29 -26.26
C MET A 60 15.78 7.22 -25.74
N PRO A 61 15.27 6.03 -25.38
CA PRO A 61 13.90 5.90 -24.91
C PRO A 61 13.75 6.82 -23.72
N ASN A 62 12.67 7.61 -23.75
CA ASN A 62 12.29 8.64 -22.79
C ASN A 62 12.86 8.39 -21.40
N ALA A 63 13.45 9.44 -20.80
CA ALA A 63 13.91 9.44 -19.42
C ALA A 63 12.93 8.64 -18.56
N ILE A 64 13.41 7.55 -17.95
CA ILE A 64 12.63 6.74 -17.01
C ILE A 64 11.96 7.72 -16.06
N ASP A 65 10.63 7.70 -15.95
CA ASP A 65 9.97 8.54 -14.96
C ASP A 65 10.34 7.99 -13.58
N VAL A 66 11.34 8.63 -12.99
CA VAL A 66 11.92 8.29 -11.70
C VAL A 66 10.85 8.32 -10.59
N ARG A 67 9.71 8.98 -10.83
CA ARG A 67 8.57 9.00 -9.91
C ARG A 67 7.83 7.66 -9.85
N GLU A 68 7.90 6.85 -10.91
CA GLU A 68 7.22 5.55 -10.97
C GLU A 68 8.12 4.39 -10.52
N SER A 69 9.43 4.61 -10.40
CA SER A 69 10.34 3.60 -9.86
C SER A 69 10.09 3.31 -8.38
N TYR A 70 9.98 2.02 -8.06
CA TYR A 70 9.84 1.51 -6.70
C TYR A 70 10.74 0.30 -6.45
N MET A 71 11.04 0.08 -5.17
CA MET A 71 11.70 -1.11 -4.66
C MET A 71 10.67 -2.06 -4.05
N ILE A 72 10.87 -3.37 -4.16
CA ILE A 72 9.98 -4.36 -3.53
C ILE A 72 10.68 -4.95 -2.32
N ASP A 73 10.04 -4.86 -1.16
CA ASP A 73 10.49 -5.61 0.01
C ASP A 73 10.19 -7.11 -0.17
N PRO A 74 11.19 -8.00 -0.16
CA PRO A 74 10.95 -9.43 -0.40
C PRO A 74 10.21 -10.12 0.75
N GLY A 75 10.30 -9.59 1.98
CA GLY A 75 9.64 -10.20 3.15
C GLY A 75 8.14 -9.92 3.19
N THR A 76 7.74 -8.69 2.85
CA THR A 76 6.36 -8.24 2.94
C THR A 76 5.70 -8.02 1.60
N GLY A 77 6.45 -7.83 0.52
CA GLY A 77 5.91 -7.49 -0.81
C GLY A 77 5.52 -6.01 -0.97
N PHE A 78 5.86 -5.14 0.00
CA PHE A 78 5.61 -3.71 -0.11
C PHE A 78 6.44 -3.08 -1.22
N ARG A 79 5.82 -2.11 -1.90
CA ARG A 79 6.48 -1.25 -2.87
C ARG A 79 6.90 0.03 -2.18
N PHE A 80 8.19 0.30 -2.10
CA PHE A 80 8.76 1.53 -1.59
C PHE A 80 9.11 2.46 -2.75
N PHE A 81 8.56 3.67 -2.75
CA PHE A 81 8.81 4.72 -3.73
C PHE A 81 9.78 5.74 -3.12
N PRO A 82 11.11 5.57 -3.29
CA PRO A 82 12.10 6.40 -2.60
C PRO A 82 11.95 7.89 -2.91
N HIS A 83 11.68 8.22 -4.17
CA HIS A 83 11.51 9.61 -4.61
C HIS A 83 10.24 10.29 -4.10
N GLN A 84 9.27 9.49 -3.62
CA GLN A 84 8.02 10.00 -3.05
C GLN A 84 8.00 9.92 -1.53
N GLY A 85 8.95 9.21 -0.90
CA GLY A 85 8.91 8.88 0.52
C GLY A 85 7.62 8.15 0.89
N LYS A 86 7.24 7.14 0.11
CA LYS A 86 5.96 6.40 0.30
C LYS A 86 6.17 4.91 0.22
N ILE A 87 5.32 4.18 0.93
CA ILE A 87 5.12 2.75 0.71
C ILE A 87 3.70 2.48 0.26
N TYR A 88 3.55 1.43 -0.54
CA TYR A 88 2.27 0.91 -1.00
C TYR A 88 2.25 -0.60 -0.84
N ASP A 89 1.11 -1.09 -0.35
CA ASP A 89 0.81 -2.49 -0.27
C ASP A 89 -0.12 -2.91 -1.42
N PRO A 90 0.39 -3.63 -2.44
CA PRO A 90 -0.44 -4.08 -3.55
C PRO A 90 -1.51 -5.09 -3.14
N LYS A 91 -1.37 -5.77 -1.99
CA LYS A 91 -2.33 -6.78 -1.54
C LYS A 91 -3.59 -6.15 -0.95
N THR A 92 -3.42 -5.10 -0.14
CA THR A 92 -4.52 -4.45 0.59
C THR A 92 -4.95 -3.14 -0.05
N GLY A 93 -4.12 -2.59 -0.95
CA GLY A 93 -4.34 -1.30 -1.60
C GLY A 93 -4.03 -0.09 -0.71
N TYR A 94 -3.46 -0.29 0.47
CA TYR A 94 -3.10 0.82 1.37
C TYR A 94 -1.75 1.43 1.04
N GLN A 95 -1.63 2.74 1.27
CA GLN A 95 -0.39 3.50 1.17
C GLN A 95 -0.21 4.41 2.38
N MET A 96 1.04 4.81 2.63
CA MET A 96 1.38 5.84 3.61
C MET A 96 2.72 6.49 3.26
N SER A 97 2.96 7.67 3.85
CA SER A 97 4.30 8.25 3.86
C SER A 97 5.25 7.38 4.68
N TYR A 98 6.47 7.20 4.18
CA TYR A 98 7.50 6.39 4.81
C TYR A 98 8.86 7.08 4.70
N ASP A 99 9.54 7.12 5.83
CA ASP A 99 10.86 7.65 6.06
C ASP A 99 11.69 6.50 6.65
N PRO A 100 12.74 6.02 5.95
CA PRO A 100 13.55 4.90 6.42
C PRO A 100 14.33 5.20 7.71
N GLU A 101 14.52 6.47 8.06
CA GLU A 101 15.23 6.87 9.29
C GLU A 101 14.28 7.02 10.49
N ALA A 102 12.98 7.10 10.23
CA ALA A 102 11.98 7.25 11.26
C ALA A 102 11.70 5.94 12.01
N LYS A 103 11.47 6.06 13.32
CA LYS A 103 10.97 4.96 14.15
C LYS A 103 9.45 4.96 14.12
N TYR A 104 8.88 3.82 13.74
CA TYR A 104 7.45 3.61 13.67
C TYR A 104 6.92 2.80 14.85
N GLU A 105 5.78 3.22 15.36
CA GLU A 105 4.99 2.47 16.34
C GLU A 105 3.64 2.10 15.72
N VAL A 106 3.31 0.81 15.72
CA VAL A 106 2.05 0.29 15.15
C VAL A 106 1.10 -0.07 16.28
N ASP A 107 -0.05 0.60 16.34
CA ASP A 107 -1.15 0.25 17.24
C ASP A 107 -2.21 -0.55 16.46
N LEU A 108 -2.11 -1.88 16.53
CA LEU A 108 -3.06 -2.80 15.89
C LEU A 108 -4.48 -2.70 16.47
N ARG A 109 -4.63 -2.26 17.73
CA ARG A 109 -5.95 -2.16 18.37
C ARG A 109 -6.70 -0.92 17.89
N LYS A 110 -5.98 0.19 17.72
CA LYS A 110 -6.55 1.44 17.21
C LYS A 110 -6.53 1.54 15.69
N GLY A 111 -5.78 0.67 15.02
CA GLY A 111 -5.63 0.68 13.57
C GLY A 111 -4.76 1.84 13.08
N LYS A 112 -3.73 2.24 13.84
CA LYS A 112 -2.96 3.46 13.61
C LYS A 112 -1.46 3.20 13.58
N ILE A 113 -0.74 4.05 12.86
CA ILE A 113 0.73 4.09 12.83
C ILE A 113 1.17 5.45 13.34
N TYR A 114 2.21 5.47 14.15
CA TYR A 114 2.83 6.69 14.66
C TYR A 114 4.30 6.75 14.27
N SER A 115 4.80 7.95 13.98
CA SER A 115 6.21 8.26 13.83
C SER A 115 6.54 9.46 14.71
N SER A 116 7.51 9.34 15.61
CA SER A 116 7.89 10.43 16.52
C SER A 116 6.70 11.11 17.24
N LYS A 117 5.70 10.31 17.67
CA LYS A 117 4.43 10.73 18.29
C LYS A 117 3.40 11.43 17.36
N ALA A 118 3.71 11.61 16.09
CA ALA A 118 2.73 12.04 15.09
C ALA A 118 2.04 10.82 14.45
N GLU A 119 0.72 10.89 14.29
CA GLU A 119 -0.03 9.86 13.57
C GLU A 119 0.25 9.96 12.08
N ILE A 120 0.66 8.84 11.48
CA ILE A 120 0.82 8.73 10.03
C ILE A 120 -0.50 8.26 9.43
N LYS A 121 -1.00 9.04 8.49
CA LYS A 121 -2.23 8.73 7.79
C LYS A 121 -2.00 7.59 6.81
N VAL A 122 -2.79 6.53 6.98
CA VAL A 122 -2.85 5.39 6.06
C VAL A 122 -4.06 5.57 5.16
N GLU A 123 -3.85 5.54 3.85
CA GLU A 123 -4.88 5.81 2.84
C GLU A 123 -5.08 4.59 1.95
N LYS A 124 -6.34 4.22 1.67
CA LYS A 124 -6.64 3.17 0.68
C LYS A 124 -6.69 3.83 -0.69
N LEU A 125 -5.85 3.39 -1.62
CA LEU A 125 -5.98 3.79 -3.02
C LEU A 125 -7.33 3.27 -3.53
N ARG A 126 -8.19 4.19 -3.95
CA ARG A 126 -9.40 3.83 -4.68
C ARG A 126 -9.00 3.65 -6.14
N ASN A 127 -9.11 2.41 -6.62
CA ASN A 127 -9.08 2.13 -8.05
C ASN A 127 -10.38 2.59 -8.71
#